data_AF-A0A6J1LN84-F1
#
_entry.id   AF-A0A6J1LN84-F1
#
_cell.length_a   1.000
_cell.length_b   1.000
_cell.length_c   1.000
_cell.angle_alpha   90.00
_cell.angle_beta   90.00
_cell.angle_gamma   90.00
#
_symmetry.space_group_name_H-M   'P 1'
#
loop_
_entity.id
_entity.type
_entity.pdbx_description
1 polymer ?
#
loop_
_entity_poly.entity_id
_entity_poly.type
_entity_poly.pdbx_seq_one_letter_code
_entity_poly.pdbx_strand_id
1 'polypeptide(L)'
;MYRLCRGKLTKQLHHQYRDTLVHENTPYAVFLPDPLKSFVFVTIYDSPLMSCDNVTCLDYNLFKCDLDHNIKFAVSMMFCYIYPLRYVEDLIDNCMDTRTSKFRIIDKSILHYADIESGFKATTKKWWLLSITLLFAVSWYLENLALG
;
A
#
# COMPACT_ATOMS: atom_id res chain seq x y z
N MET A 1 -6.95 4.44 -17.49
CA MET A 1 -5.54 4.34 -17.04
C MET A 1 -5.14 2.89 -17.20
N TYR A 2 -3.96 2.60 -17.72
CA TYR A 2 -3.46 1.24 -17.85
C TYR A 2 -2.44 0.94 -16.76
N ARG A 3 -2.38 -0.31 -16.30
CA ARG A 3 -1.41 -0.74 -15.30
C ARG A 3 -0.03 -0.75 -15.92
N LEU A 4 0.87 -0.02 -15.29
CA LEU A 4 2.25 0.09 -15.71
C LEU A 4 3.09 -1.05 -15.12
N CYS A 5 3.00 -1.24 -13.81
CA CYS A 5 3.77 -2.22 -13.07
C CYS A 5 3.07 -2.56 -11.75
N ARG A 6 3.57 -3.59 -11.07
CA ARG A 6 3.24 -3.91 -9.67
C ARG A 6 4.52 -4.18 -8.89
N GLY A 7 4.52 -3.87 -7.62
CA GLY A 7 5.67 -4.08 -6.75
C GLY A 7 5.27 -4.24 -5.29
N LYS A 8 6.30 -4.40 -4.45
CA LYS A 8 6.16 -4.34 -2.99
C LYS A 8 7.09 -3.26 -2.45
N LEU A 9 6.61 -2.54 -1.45
CA LEU A 9 7.39 -1.50 -0.81
C LEU A 9 8.64 -2.11 -0.17
N THR A 10 9.82 -1.68 -0.60
CA THR A 10 11.07 -2.16 -0.01
C THR A 10 11.34 -1.46 1.31
N LYS A 11 12.12 -2.12 2.17
CA LYS A 11 12.60 -1.54 3.43
C LYS A 11 13.30 -0.19 3.23
N GLN A 12 14.08 -0.07 2.15
CA GLN A 12 14.77 1.17 1.80
C GLN A 12 13.77 2.32 1.56
N LEU A 13 12.75 2.10 0.72
CA LEU A 13 11.73 3.12 0.42
C LEU A 13 10.93 3.49 1.68
N HIS A 14 10.55 2.50 2.47
CA HIS A 14 9.84 2.74 3.74
C HIS A 14 10.65 3.64 4.68
N HIS A 15 11.94 3.37 4.87
CA HIS A 15 12.81 4.20 5.71
C HIS A 15 13.11 5.58 5.14
N GLN A 16 13.28 5.69 3.82
CA GLN A 16 13.60 6.95 3.15
C GLN A 16 12.45 7.95 3.26
N TYR A 17 11.22 7.51 3.00
CA TYR A 17 10.05 8.38 2.95
C TYR A 17 9.28 8.46 4.28
N ARG A 18 9.51 7.52 5.20
CA ARG A 18 8.84 7.45 6.52
C ARG A 18 7.33 7.58 6.41
N ASP A 19 6.75 7.03 5.34
CA ASP A 19 5.31 7.01 5.14
C ASP A 19 4.68 6.14 6.23
N THR A 20 4.01 6.81 7.18
CA THR A 20 3.38 6.16 8.35
C THR A 20 2.11 5.42 7.99
N LEU A 21 1.60 5.60 6.77
CA LEU A 21 0.40 4.94 6.27
C LEU A 21 0.70 3.58 5.67
N VAL A 22 1.97 3.15 5.55
CA VAL A 22 2.38 1.91 4.87
C VAL A 22 3.47 1.18 5.63
N HIS A 23 3.48 -0.15 5.48
CA HIS A 23 4.52 -1.01 6.05
C HIS A 23 5.47 -1.54 4.97
N GLU A 24 6.62 -2.04 5.40
CA GLU A 24 7.48 -2.84 4.53
C GLU A 24 6.70 -4.01 3.90
N ASN A 25 7.03 -4.35 2.65
CA ASN A 25 6.38 -5.38 1.85
C ASN A 25 4.91 -5.10 1.46
N THR A 26 4.36 -3.92 1.78
CA THR A 26 3.03 -3.53 1.33
C THR A 26 2.97 -3.53 -0.20
N PRO A 27 2.02 -4.23 -0.83
CA PRO A 27 1.92 -4.23 -2.27
C PRO A 27 1.45 -2.88 -2.79
N TYR A 28 1.91 -2.52 -3.99
CA TYR A 28 1.41 -1.37 -4.73
C TYR A 28 1.35 -1.66 -6.23
N ALA A 29 0.54 -0.89 -6.94
CA ALA A 29 0.49 -0.91 -8.39
C ALA A 29 0.49 0.52 -8.93
N VAL A 30 1.23 0.73 -10.02
CA VAL A 30 1.31 2.01 -10.71
C VAL A 30 0.47 1.95 -11.97
N PHE A 31 -0.30 2.99 -12.21
CA PHE A 31 -1.13 3.17 -13.39
C PHE A 31 -0.77 4.49 -14.07
N LEU A 32 -0.68 4.43 -15.39
CA LEU A 32 -0.54 5.60 -16.23
C LEU A 32 -1.85 5.92 -16.93
N PRO A 33 -2.20 7.21 -17.06
CA PRO A 33 -3.31 7.60 -17.89
C PRO A 33 -2.93 7.43 -19.38
N ASP A 34 -3.92 7.69 -20.22
CA ASP A 34 -3.72 7.84 -21.66
C ASP A 34 -2.57 8.83 -21.94
N PRO A 35 -1.70 8.61 -22.94
CA PRO A 35 -0.56 9.47 -23.29
C PRO A 35 -0.82 10.97 -23.43
N LEU A 36 -2.07 11.42 -23.50
CA LEU A 36 -2.45 12.84 -23.47
C LEU A 36 -2.51 13.47 -22.07
N LYS A 37 -2.38 12.68 -21.01
CA LYS A 37 -2.47 13.13 -19.60
C LYS A 37 -1.14 12.92 -18.89
N SER A 38 -0.75 13.89 -18.07
CA SER A 38 0.56 13.93 -17.38
C SER A 38 0.43 13.72 -15.86
N PHE A 39 -0.26 12.66 -15.45
CA PHE A 39 -0.29 12.27 -14.03
C PHE A 39 0.05 10.80 -13.84
N VAL A 40 0.42 10.42 -12.63
CA VAL A 40 0.59 9.02 -12.23
C VAL A 40 -0.40 8.70 -11.13
N PHE A 41 -1.05 7.54 -11.21
CA PHE A 41 -1.89 7.01 -10.16
C PHE A 41 -1.23 5.78 -9.55
N VAL A 42 -1.03 5.80 -8.24
CA VAL A 42 -0.50 4.67 -7.48
C VAL A 42 -1.56 4.21 -6.50
N THR A 43 -1.90 2.93 -6.53
CA THR A 43 -2.72 2.30 -5.48
C THR A 43 -1.84 1.45 -4.58
N ILE A 44 -2.01 1.60 -3.27
CA ILE A 44 -1.24 0.94 -2.21
C ILE A 44 -2.20 0.12 -1.36
N TYR A 45 -1.68 -0.96 -0.75
CA TYR A 45 -2.39 -2.06 -0.08
C TYR A 45 -3.08 -3.01 -1.04
N ASP A 46 -3.38 -4.21 -0.53
CA ASP A 46 -4.06 -5.25 -1.30
C ASP A 46 -5.44 -4.73 -1.76
N SER A 47 -5.47 -4.30 -3.02
CA SER A 47 -6.58 -3.58 -3.62
C SER A 47 -7.09 -4.41 -4.77
N PRO A 48 -8.41 -4.56 -4.95
CA PRO A 48 -8.95 -5.19 -6.15
C PRO A 48 -8.46 -4.53 -7.44
N LEU A 49 -8.11 -3.23 -7.38
CA LEU A 49 -7.49 -2.50 -8.49
C LEU A 49 -6.18 -3.10 -8.96
N MET A 50 -5.43 -3.77 -8.07
CA MET A 50 -4.17 -4.40 -8.46
C MET A 50 -4.41 -5.38 -9.59
N SER A 51 -5.48 -6.18 -9.53
CA SER A 51 -5.81 -7.20 -10.53
C SER A 51 -6.15 -6.65 -11.92
N CYS A 52 -6.61 -5.39 -12.00
CA CYS A 52 -7.08 -4.74 -13.23
C CYS A 52 -5.94 -4.35 -14.17
N ASP A 53 -6.07 -4.65 -15.46
CA ASP A 53 -5.14 -4.16 -16.47
C ASP A 53 -5.46 -2.71 -16.84
N ASN A 54 -6.73 -2.34 -16.85
CA ASN A 54 -7.22 -0.99 -17.08
C ASN A 54 -8.14 -0.55 -15.94
N VAL A 55 -7.98 0.71 -15.52
CA VAL A 55 -8.78 1.34 -14.48
C VAL A 55 -9.30 2.68 -14.97
N THR A 56 -10.59 2.92 -14.78
CA THR A 56 -11.22 4.23 -14.95
C THR A 56 -11.70 4.73 -13.60
N CYS A 57 -11.21 5.88 -13.17
CA CYS A 57 -11.74 6.56 -11.98
C CYS A 57 -13.09 7.18 -12.36
N LEU A 58 -14.17 6.72 -11.70
CA LEU A 58 -15.52 7.27 -11.88
C LEU A 58 -15.83 8.31 -10.79
N ASP A 59 -15.32 8.09 -9.58
CA ASP A 59 -15.40 8.99 -8.42
C ASP A 59 -14.26 8.69 -7.43
N TYR A 60 -14.11 9.47 -6.35
CA TYR A 60 -13.02 9.37 -5.36
C TYR A 60 -12.84 7.97 -4.74
N ASN A 61 -13.92 7.20 -4.63
CA ASN A 61 -13.91 5.83 -4.10
C ASN A 61 -14.56 4.81 -5.06
N LEU A 62 -14.86 5.21 -6.30
CA LEU A 62 -15.52 4.37 -7.28
C LEU A 62 -14.67 4.28 -8.54
N PHE A 63 -14.26 3.06 -8.86
CA PHE A 63 -13.43 2.76 -10.00
C PHE A 63 -14.10 1.71 -10.87
N LYS A 64 -13.95 1.81 -12.18
CA LYS A 64 -14.26 0.73 -13.10
C LYS A 64 -12.98 -0.03 -13.42
N CYS A 65 -13.00 -1.33 -13.17
CA CYS A 65 -11.95 -2.28 -13.50
C CYS A 65 -12.27 -2.91 -14.86
N ASP A 66 -11.37 -2.73 -15.81
CA ASP A 66 -11.51 -3.23 -17.18
C ASP A 66 -12.90 -2.89 -17.76
N LEU A 67 -13.51 -3.81 -18.52
CA LEU A 67 -14.86 -3.62 -19.07
C LEU A 67 -15.97 -4.15 -18.14
N ASP A 68 -15.62 -4.93 -17.11
CA ASP A 68 -16.54 -5.92 -16.54
C ASP A 68 -17.16 -5.55 -15.18
N HIS A 69 -16.50 -4.77 -14.32
CA HIS A 69 -17.08 -4.47 -13.01
C HIS A 69 -16.60 -3.16 -12.36
N ASN A 70 -17.45 -2.63 -11.47
CA ASN A 70 -17.16 -1.47 -10.64
C ASN A 70 -16.64 -1.92 -9.27
N ILE A 71 -15.56 -1.32 -8.81
CA ILE A 71 -14.97 -1.49 -7.49
C ILE A 71 -15.28 -0.22 -6.69
N LYS A 72 -16.00 -0.40 -5.59
CA LYS A 72 -16.28 0.67 -4.63
C LYS A 72 -15.53 0.41 -3.33
N PHE A 73 -14.72 1.38 -2.90
CA PHE A 73 -14.01 1.32 -1.63
C PHE A 73 -14.89 1.90 -0.52
N ALA A 74 -15.05 1.13 0.56
CA ALA A 74 -15.75 1.60 1.77
C ALA A 74 -14.86 2.56 2.58
N VAL A 75 -13.56 2.24 2.70
CA VAL A 75 -12.57 3.02 3.43
C VAL A 75 -11.32 3.15 2.57
N SER A 76 -11.09 4.32 1.99
CA SER A 76 -9.87 4.64 1.24
C SER A 76 -9.47 6.09 1.46
N MET A 77 -8.18 6.39 1.23
CA MET A 77 -7.70 7.77 1.15
C MET A 77 -7.07 8.01 -0.22
N MET A 78 -7.41 9.14 -0.82
CA MET A 78 -6.83 9.58 -2.09
C MET A 78 -6.17 10.94 -1.89
N PHE A 79 -4.87 11.01 -2.15
CA PHE A 79 -4.08 12.23 -2.08
C PHE A 79 -3.65 12.64 -3.48
N CYS A 80 -4.08 13.82 -3.91
CA CYS A 80 -3.77 14.38 -5.23
C CYS A 80 -2.75 15.50 -5.08
N TYR A 81 -1.56 15.31 -5.63
CA TYR A 81 -0.48 16.28 -5.64
C TYR A 81 -0.38 16.93 -7.03
N ILE A 82 -0.34 18.26 -7.05
CA ILE A 82 -0.24 19.06 -8.29
C ILE A 82 1.19 19.12 -8.86
N TYR A 83 2.11 18.33 -8.29
CA TYR A 83 3.52 18.23 -8.66
C TYR A 83 3.93 16.74 -8.66
N PRO A 84 4.99 16.36 -9.40
CA PRO A 84 5.57 15.04 -9.30
C PRO A 84 6.15 14.81 -7.90
N LEU A 85 5.82 13.66 -7.31
CA LEU A 85 6.44 13.21 -6.08
C LEU A 85 7.61 12.30 -6.41
N ARG A 86 8.80 12.63 -5.89
CA ARG A 86 9.96 11.72 -5.95
C ARG A 86 9.66 10.35 -5.36
N TYR A 87 8.78 10.28 -4.36
CA TYR A 87 8.30 9.01 -3.82
C TYR A 87 7.63 8.14 -4.89
N VAL A 88 6.82 8.73 -5.76
CA VAL A 88 6.15 8.00 -6.86
C VAL A 88 7.14 7.59 -7.94
N GLU A 89 8.13 8.43 -8.25
CA GLU A 89 9.22 8.08 -9.17
C GLU A 89 10.02 6.89 -8.65
N ASP A 90 10.43 6.91 -7.38
CA ASP A 90 11.16 5.80 -6.77
C ASP A 90 10.32 4.51 -6.70
N LEU A 91 8.99 4.61 -6.54
CA LEU A 91 8.08 3.46 -6.65
C LEU A 91 8.04 2.90 -8.07
N ILE A 92 8.03 3.76 -9.09
CA ILE A 92 8.11 3.33 -10.49
C ILE A 92 9.44 2.61 -10.73
N ASP A 93 10.56 3.21 -10.34
CA ASP A 93 11.89 2.63 -10.54
C ASP A 93 12.05 1.30 -9.79
N ASN A 94 11.41 1.15 -8.64
CA ASN A 94 11.45 -0.09 -7.88
C ASN A 94 10.64 -1.23 -8.53
N CYS A 95 9.58 -0.94 -9.29
CA CYS A 95 8.76 -1.96 -9.96
C CYS A 95 9.12 -2.16 -11.44
N MET A 96 9.79 -1.19 -12.06
CA MET A 96 10.26 -1.24 -13.44
C MET A 96 11.67 -1.78 -13.47
N ASP A 97 11.86 -2.87 -14.20
CA ASP A 97 13.22 -3.33 -14.51
C ASP A 97 13.92 -2.22 -15.31
N THR A 98 15.10 -1.78 -14.86
CA THR A 98 15.85 -0.54 -15.20
C THR A 98 16.10 -0.21 -16.70
N ARG A 99 15.50 -0.94 -17.65
CA ARG A 99 15.72 -0.81 -19.10
C ARG A 99 14.70 0.06 -19.85
N THR A 100 13.65 0.56 -19.19
CA THR A 100 12.56 1.30 -19.86
C THR A 100 12.31 2.70 -19.30
N SER A 101 13.31 3.35 -18.71
CA SER A 101 13.22 4.68 -18.05
C SER A 101 13.08 5.87 -19.01
N LYS A 102 12.17 5.78 -19.99
CA LYS A 102 11.73 6.92 -20.79
C LYS A 102 10.29 7.27 -20.43
N PHE A 103 10.01 7.49 -19.15
CA PHE A 103 8.71 8.04 -18.78
C PHE A 103 8.65 9.52 -19.16
N ARG A 104 7.56 9.88 -19.84
CA ARG A 104 7.20 11.26 -20.14
C ARG A 104 7.06 12.04 -18.84
N ILE A 105 7.28 13.34 -18.93
CA ILE A 105 7.14 14.33 -17.86
C ILE A 105 5.88 14.03 -17.03
N ILE A 106 6.09 13.60 -15.79
CA ILE A 106 5.03 13.41 -14.80
C ILE A 106 4.81 14.79 -14.18
N ASP A 107 3.62 15.37 -14.33
CA ASP A 107 3.31 16.68 -13.73
C ASP A 107 2.59 16.52 -12.39
N LYS A 108 1.88 15.41 -12.18
CA LYS A 108 1.00 15.21 -11.02
C LYS A 108 1.08 13.78 -10.50
N SER A 109 0.93 13.64 -9.20
CA SER A 109 0.96 12.34 -8.52
C SER A 109 -0.31 12.12 -7.72
N ILE A 110 -0.91 10.95 -7.84
CA ILE A 110 -2.09 10.54 -7.07
C ILE A 110 -1.74 9.28 -6.29
N LEU A 111 -1.81 9.36 -4.96
CA LEU A 111 -1.63 8.24 -4.05
C LEU A 111 -2.99 7.79 -3.52
N HIS A 112 -3.34 6.54 -3.76
CA HIS A 112 -4.57 5.92 -3.29
C HIS A 112 -4.26 4.78 -2.32
N TYR A 113 -4.68 4.91 -1.07
CA TYR A 113 -4.54 3.89 -0.03
C TYR A 113 -5.88 3.16 0.10
N ALA A 114 -5.94 1.93 -0.40
CA ALA A 114 -7.20 1.21 -0.68
C ALA A 114 -7.83 0.50 0.52
N ASP A 115 -7.02 0.06 1.50
CA ASP A 115 -7.48 -0.61 2.71
C ASP A 115 -6.58 -0.23 3.90
N ILE A 116 -6.90 0.90 4.51
CA ILE A 116 -6.11 1.47 5.61
C ILE A 116 -6.31 0.68 6.91
N GLU A 117 -7.47 0.04 7.09
CA GLU A 117 -7.74 -0.77 8.28
C GLU A 117 -6.82 -1.99 8.37
N SER A 118 -6.52 -2.62 7.23
CA SER A 118 -5.53 -3.72 7.18
C SER A 118 -4.13 -3.26 7.62
N GLY A 119 -3.74 -2.04 7.22
CA GLY A 119 -2.49 -1.39 7.60
C GLY A 119 -2.36 -1.15 9.11
N PHE A 120 -3.40 -0.63 9.77
CA PHE A 120 -3.39 -0.42 11.22
C PHE A 120 -3.41 -1.73 12.03
N LYS A 121 -4.04 -2.79 11.52
CA LYS A 121 -4.05 -4.12 12.18
C LYS A 121 -2.68 -4.81 12.10
N ALA A 122 -1.90 -4.60 11.04
CA ALA A 122 -0.56 -5.18 10.92
C ALA A 122 0.41 -4.67 12.01
N THR A 123 0.29 -3.40 12.41
CA THR A 123 1.14 -2.76 13.43
C THR A 123 0.85 -3.21 14.87
N THR A 124 -0.30 -3.83 15.12
CA THR A 124 -0.77 -4.13 16.49
C THR A 124 -0.60 -5.58 16.93
N LYS A 125 -0.07 -6.48 16.09
CA LYS A 125 0.26 -7.86 16.50
C LYS A 125 1.54 -7.91 17.37
N LYS A 126 1.43 -7.39 18.59
CA LYS A 126 2.42 -7.56 19.66
C LYS A 126 2.32 -8.97 20.26
N TRP A 127 2.80 -9.97 19.53
CA TRP A 127 2.88 -11.38 20.01
C TRP A 127 3.62 -11.53 21.35
N TRP A 128 4.54 -10.62 21.65
CA TRP A 128 5.29 -10.59 22.91
C TRP A 128 4.43 -10.34 24.18
N LEU A 129 3.25 -9.71 24.05
CA LEU A 129 2.36 -9.52 25.21
C LEU A 129 1.68 -10.82 25.65
N LEU A 130 1.46 -11.77 24.73
CA LEU A 130 0.97 -13.11 25.07
C LEU A 130 2.04 -13.94 25.79
N SER A 131 3.32 -13.77 25.43
CA SER A 131 4.42 -14.45 26.12
C SER A 131 4.60 -13.99 27.57
N ILE A 132 4.44 -12.70 27.84
CA ILE A 132 4.58 -12.15 29.20
C ILE A 132 3.46 -12.65 30.13
N THR A 133 2.22 -12.66 29.65
CA THR A 133 1.07 -13.14 30.45
C THR A 133 1.18 -14.64 30.77
N LEU A 134 1.68 -15.46 29.84
CA LEU A 134 1.94 -16.87 30.09
C LEU A 134 3.05 -17.10 31.11
N LEU A 135 4.13 -16.30 31.09
CA LEU A 135 5.22 -16.41 32.06
C LEU A 135 4.77 -16.08 33.49
N PHE A 136 3.96 -15.03 33.65
CA PHE A 136 3.40 -14.69 34.97
C PHE A 136 2.40 -15.75 35.48
N ALA A 137 1.57 -16.31 34.59
CA ALA A 137 0.65 -17.37 34.96
C ALA A 137 1.37 -18.65 35.41
N VAL A 138 2.43 -19.06 34.69
CA VAL A 138 3.24 -20.23 35.05
C VAL A 138 4.00 -20.02 36.36
N SER A 139 4.56 -18.82 36.59
CA SER A 139 5.24 -18.48 37.85
C SER A 139 4.28 -18.59 39.04
N TRP A 140 3.08 -18.04 38.93
CA TRP A 140 2.08 -18.08 40.00
C TRP A 140 1.59 -19.50 40.29
N TYR A 141 1.45 -20.34 39.25
CA TYR A 141 1.03 -21.73 39.42
C TYR A 141 2.10 -22.58 40.13
N LEU A 142 3.38 -22.36 39.81
CA LEU A 142 4.50 -23.07 40.46
C LEU A 142 4.66 -22.68 41.93
N GLU A 143 4.47 -21.40 42.29
CA GLU A 143 4.53 -20.94 43.68
C GLU A 143 3.42 -21.57 44.55
N ASN A 144 2.20 -21.73 44.02
CA ASN A 144 1.10 -22.33 44.77
C ASN A 144 1.17 -23.87 44.87
N LEU A 145 1.84 -24.54 43.93
CA LEU A 145 2.07 -25.99 44.00
C LEU A 145 3.17 -26.38 45.00
N ALA A 146 4.09 -25.48 45.33
CA ALA A 146 5.17 -25.74 46.28
C ALA A 146 4.77 -25.54 47.76
N LEU A 147 3.56 -25.06 48.02
CA LEU A 147 3.04 -24.71 49.35
C LEU A 147 1.91 -25.64 49.85
N GLY A 148 1.58 -26.71 49.12
CA GLY A 148 0.59 -27.74 49.50
C GLY A 148 1.23 -29.12 49.59
#